data_AF-A0A1M6D221-F1
#
_entry.id   AF-A0A1M6D221-F1
#
_cell.length_a   1.000
_cell.length_b   1.000
_cell.length_c   1.000
_cell.angle_alpha   90.00
_cell.angle_beta   90.00
_cell.angle_gamma   90.00
#
_symmetry.space_group_name_H-M   'P 1'
#
loop_
_entity.id
_entity.type
_entity.pdbx_description
1 polymer ?
#
loop_
_entity_poly.entity_id
_entity_poly.type
_entity_poly.pdbx_seq_one_letter_code
_entity_poly.pdbx_strand_id
1 'polypeptide(L)'
;MPAPLTIAARRAMVEELRRQEPGISARKMGARLGVGKDTILRDIDEIETEQRQRAAEAAAAVPDPEPPATPAAPERDTLVLQLDEPMRQALAVLRAQLGAPDTPRQNMAAARAAIQSVADTLLEGRSL
;
A
#
# COMPACT_ATOMS: atom_id res chain seq x y z
N MET A 1 40.56 -0.44 5.98
CA MET A 1 39.32 0.12 6.56
C MET A 1 38.27 0.09 5.46
N PRO A 2 37.17 -0.67 5.59
CA PRO A 2 36.08 -0.58 4.62
C PRO A 2 35.52 0.85 4.61
N ALA A 3 35.19 1.38 3.44
CA ALA A 3 34.66 2.72 3.30
C ALA A 3 33.33 2.84 4.08
N PRO A 4 33.08 3.97 4.77
CA PRO A 4 31.81 4.18 5.43
C PRO A 4 30.69 4.14 4.39
N LEU A 5 29.67 3.32 4.66
CA LEU A 5 28.46 3.25 3.84
C LEU A 5 27.86 4.66 3.70
N THR A 6 27.70 5.10 2.45
CA THR A 6 27.05 6.38 2.16
C THR A 6 25.58 6.32 2.59
N ILE A 7 24.99 7.47 2.90
CA ILE A 7 23.59 7.56 3.33
C ILE A 7 22.66 6.93 2.29
N ALA A 8 22.89 7.22 1.00
CA ALA A 8 22.11 6.64 -0.10
C ALA A 8 22.22 5.11 -0.17
N ALA A 9 23.43 4.56 -0.01
CA ALA A 9 23.64 3.11 -0.01
C ALA A 9 22.95 2.45 1.18
N ARG A 10 22.99 3.09 2.37
CA ARG A 10 22.30 2.59 3.56
C ARG A 10 20.78 2.59 3.38
N ARG A 11 20.20 3.67 2.85
CA ARG A 11 18.76 3.76 2.56
C ARG A 11 18.31 2.68 1.56
N ALA A 12 19.08 2.45 0.50
CA ALA A 12 18.80 1.37 -0.46
C ALA A 12 18.81 -0.01 0.21
N MET A 13 19.76 -0.27 1.13
CA MET A 13 19.81 -1.52 1.89
C MET A 13 18.65 -1.64 2.89
N VAL A 14 18.18 -0.53 3.47
CA VAL A 14 16.99 -0.51 4.34
C VAL A 14 15.73 -0.87 3.54
N GLU A 15 15.54 -0.31 2.34
CA GLU A 15 14.42 -0.67 1.46
C GLU A 15 14.46 -2.14 1.08
N GLU A 16 15.64 -2.67 0.72
CA GLU A 16 15.80 -4.06 0.34
C GLU A 16 15.52 -5.01 1.52
N LEU A 17 15.96 -4.68 2.73
CA LEU A 17 15.62 -5.45 3.94
C LEU A 17 14.12 -5.47 4.24
N ARG A 18 13.41 -4.34 4.04
CA ARG A 18 11.94 -4.29 4.18
C ARG A 18 11.22 -5.15 3.14
N ARG A 19 11.79 -5.26 1.93
CA ARG A 19 11.25 -6.11 0.85
C ARG A 19 11.45 -7.60 1.16
N GLN A 20 12.65 -7.98 1.62
CA GLN A 20 12.99 -9.38 1.90
C GLN A 20 12.34 -9.91 3.18
N GLU A 21 12.22 -9.08 4.22
CA GLU A 21 11.60 -9.44 5.50
C GLU A 21 10.47 -8.46 5.87
N PRO A 22 9.24 -8.70 5.40
CA PRO A 22 8.08 -7.91 5.80
C PRO A 22 7.89 -7.95 7.32
N GLY A 23 7.92 -6.79 7.97
CA GLY A 23 7.77 -6.67 9.43
C GLY A 23 9.07 -6.72 10.23
N ILE A 24 10.25 -6.69 9.58
CA ILE A 24 11.53 -6.53 10.28
C ILE A 24 11.56 -5.22 11.09
N SER A 25 11.98 -5.30 12.36
CA SER A 25 12.03 -4.14 13.24
C SER A 25 13.24 -3.25 12.96
N ALA A 26 13.10 -1.93 13.20
CA ALA A 26 14.20 -0.97 13.04
C ALA A 26 15.45 -1.33 13.86
N ARG A 27 15.26 -1.94 15.04
CA ARG A 27 16.37 -2.44 15.86
C ARG A 27 17.11 -3.59 15.16
N LYS A 28 16.39 -4.55 14.55
CA LYS A 28 16.99 -5.68 13.84
C LYS A 28 17.67 -5.24 12.54
N MET A 29 17.10 -4.27 11.83
CA MET A 29 17.73 -3.63 10.66
C MET A 29 19.03 -2.91 11.04
N GLY A 30 19.02 -2.11 12.11
CA GLY A 30 20.21 -1.41 12.58
C GLY A 30 21.34 -2.36 12.98
N ALA A 31 21.02 -3.47 13.65
CA ALA A 31 21.99 -4.50 14.00
C ALA A 31 22.65 -5.14 12.76
N ARG A 32 21.90 -5.35 11.66
CA ARG A 32 22.46 -5.91 10.41
C ARG A 32 23.31 -4.92 9.63
N LEU A 33 22.91 -3.65 9.63
CA LEU A 33 23.57 -2.59 8.88
C LEU A 33 24.68 -1.88 9.69
N GLY A 34 24.87 -2.26 10.96
CA GLY A 34 25.86 -1.65 11.85
C GLY A 34 25.53 -0.19 12.21
N VAL A 35 24.25 0.19 12.21
CA VAL A 35 23.80 1.55 12.50
C VAL A 35 22.77 1.60 13.62
N GLY A 36 22.66 2.78 14.26
CA GLY A 36 21.71 3.01 15.33
C GLY A 36 20.25 2.88 14.88
N LYS A 37 19.38 2.44 15.78
CA LYS A 37 17.93 2.36 15.55
C LYS A 37 17.35 3.71 15.06
N ASP A 38 17.79 4.81 15.66
CA ASP A 38 17.27 6.14 15.32
C ASP A 38 17.68 6.58 13.92
N THR A 39 18.86 6.17 13.46
CA THR A 39 19.31 6.36 12.08
C THR A 39 18.41 5.61 11.10
N ILE A 40 18.05 4.36 11.43
CA ILE A 40 17.14 3.56 10.60
C ILE A 40 15.74 4.18 10.56
N LEU A 41 15.21 4.66 11.68
CA LEU A 41 13.90 5.32 11.71
C LEU A 41 13.89 6.59 10.84
N ARG A 42 14.94 7.41 10.96
CA ARG A 42 15.11 8.59 10.12
C ARG A 42 15.22 8.24 8.64
N ASP A 43 16.01 7.22 8.30
CA ASP A 43 16.15 6.76 6.92
C ASP A 43 14.79 6.27 6.37
N ILE A 44 13.99 5.55 7.17
CA ILE A 44 12.64 5.12 6.79
C ILE A 44 11.71 6.31 6.52
N ASP A 45 11.68 7.29 7.42
CA ASP A 45 10.84 8.49 7.26
C ASP A 45 11.25 9.29 6.02
N GLU A 46 12.55 9.43 5.77
CA GLU A 46 13.08 10.15 4.61
C GLU A 46 12.75 9.40 3.29
N ILE A 47 12.86 8.07 3.27
CA ILE A 47 12.42 7.24 2.13
C ILE A 47 10.92 7.44 1.87
N GLU A 48 10.07 7.37 2.90
CA GLU A 48 8.63 7.50 2.74
C GLU A 48 8.21 8.92 2.34
N THR A 49 8.97 9.93 2.75
CA THR A 49 8.77 11.33 2.35
C THR A 49 9.17 11.54 0.89
N GLU A 50 10.33 11.02 0.48
CA GLU A 50 10.79 11.08 -0.91
C GLU A 50 9.84 10.34 -1.87
N GLN A 51 9.31 9.19 -1.45
CA GLN A 51 8.31 8.45 -2.24
C GLN A 51 7.00 9.24 -2.38
N ARG A 52 6.55 9.91 -1.31
CA ARG A 52 5.37 10.80 -1.36
C ARG A 52 5.59 12.01 -2.25
N GLN A 53 6.77 12.63 -2.18
CA GLN A 53 7.11 13.76 -3.05
C GLN A 53 7.19 13.33 -4.52
N ARG A 54 7.85 12.21 -4.83
CA ARG A 54 7.86 11.67 -6.20
C ARG A 54 6.46 11.33 -6.71
N ALA A 55 5.58 10.82 -5.86
CA ALA A 55 4.18 10.57 -6.22
C ALA A 55 3.41 11.87 -6.48
N ALA A 56 3.64 12.92 -5.67
CA ALA A 56 3.02 14.23 -5.84
C ALA A 56 3.55 14.96 -7.09
N GLU A 57 4.85 14.88 -7.38
CA GLU A 57 5.47 15.45 -8.58
C GLU A 57 5.03 14.71 -9.85
N ALA A 58 4.92 13.38 -9.81
CA ALA A 58 4.35 12.60 -10.90
C ALA A 58 2.87 12.96 -11.15
N ALA A 59 2.11 13.31 -10.11
CA ALA A 59 0.74 13.79 -10.24
C ALA A 59 0.66 15.24 -10.77
N ALA A 60 1.67 16.07 -10.51
CA ALA A 60 1.71 17.48 -10.94
C ALA A 60 2.30 17.68 -12.35
N ALA A 61 3.04 16.71 -12.88
CA ALA A 61 3.66 16.78 -14.21
C ALA A 61 2.72 16.40 -15.37
N VAL A 62 1.42 16.20 -15.13
CA VAL A 62 0.43 15.98 -16.19
C VAL A 62 -0.07 17.36 -16.67
N PRO A 63 0.31 17.84 -17.87
CA PRO A 63 -0.33 19.00 -18.46
C PRO A 63 -1.79 18.63 -18.79
N ASP A 64 -2.71 19.50 -18.40
CA ASP A 64 -4.17 19.41 -18.58
C ASP A 64 -4.59 18.70 -19.89
N PRO A 65 -5.42 17.64 -19.81
CA PRO A 65 -6.41 17.41 -20.85
C PRO A 65 -7.79 17.07 -20.26
N GLU A 66 -8.83 17.57 -20.93
CA GLU A 66 -10.09 16.92 -21.31
C GLU A 66 -10.62 15.69 -20.51
N PRO A 67 -11.96 15.53 -20.41
CA PRO A 67 -12.65 14.64 -19.45
C PRO A 67 -12.17 13.18 -19.42
N PRO A 68 -12.39 12.48 -18.29
CA PRO A 68 -11.40 11.62 -17.63
C PRO A 68 -11.20 10.29 -18.36
N ALA A 69 -9.98 10.07 -18.86
CA ALA A 69 -9.48 8.75 -19.18
C ALA A 69 -8.68 8.20 -17.98
N THR A 70 -9.11 7.04 -17.51
CA THR A 70 -8.62 6.27 -16.36
C THR A 70 -7.09 6.08 -16.40
N PRO A 71 -6.33 6.42 -15.34
CA PRO A 71 -4.91 6.07 -15.30
C PRO A 71 -4.76 4.62 -14.82
N ALA A 72 -4.30 3.75 -15.71
CA ALA A 72 -3.79 2.43 -15.40
C ALA A 72 -2.53 2.56 -14.53
N ALA A 73 -2.69 2.32 -13.23
CA ALA A 73 -1.61 2.19 -12.25
C ALA A 73 -1.03 0.76 -12.30
N PRO A 74 0.24 0.55 -11.91
CA PRO A 74 0.98 -0.68 -12.19
C PRO A 74 0.29 -1.91 -11.58
N GLU A 75 0.32 -3.01 -12.33
CA GLU A 75 -0.16 -4.35 -11.98
C GLU A 75 0.52 -4.88 -10.70
N ARG A 76 0.10 -4.36 -9.55
CA ARG A 76 -0.07 -5.20 -8.36
C ARG A 76 -1.42 -5.86 -8.56
N ASP A 77 -1.58 -7.14 -8.21
CA ASP A 77 -2.83 -7.91 -8.27
C ASP A 77 -3.99 -7.18 -7.57
N THR A 78 -4.51 -6.15 -8.23
CA THR A 78 -5.51 -5.24 -7.72
C THR A 78 -6.77 -5.71 -8.37
N LEU A 79 -7.47 -6.59 -7.65
CA LEU A 79 -8.77 -7.05 -8.08
C LEU A 79 -9.75 -5.87 -7.99
N VAL A 80 -9.96 -5.21 -9.12
CA VAL A 80 -10.98 -4.17 -9.28
C VAL A 80 -12.31 -4.87 -9.49
N LEU A 81 -13.16 -4.85 -8.47
CA LEU A 81 -14.53 -5.33 -8.62
C LEU A 81 -15.31 -4.33 -9.48
N GLN A 82 -15.70 -4.74 -10.69
CA GLN A 82 -16.58 -3.91 -11.52
C GLN A 82 -18.00 -3.96 -10.92
N LEU A 83 -18.40 -2.87 -10.28
CA LEU A 83 -19.75 -2.68 -9.77
C LEU A 83 -20.63 -2.08 -10.88
N ASP A 84 -21.83 -2.62 -11.04
CA ASP A 84 -22.82 -2.04 -11.93
C ASP A 84 -23.27 -0.64 -11.46
N GLU A 85 -23.86 0.13 -12.37
CA GLU A 85 -24.34 1.49 -12.07
C GLU A 85 -25.29 1.55 -10.85
N PRO A 86 -26.29 0.66 -10.69
CA PRO A 86 -27.16 0.73 -9.52
C PRO A 86 -26.43 0.44 -8.21
N MET A 87 -25.49 -0.52 -8.15
CA MET A 87 -24.70 -0.73 -6.92
C MET A 87 -23.77 0.44 -6.61
N ARG A 88 -23.20 1.10 -7.63
CA ARG A 88 -22.40 2.31 -7.42
C ARG A 88 -23.22 3.44 -6.80
N GLN A 89 -24.45 3.65 -7.29
CA GLN A 89 -25.35 4.66 -6.76
C GLN A 89 -25.77 4.35 -5.32
N ALA A 90 -26.12 3.09 -5.01
CA ALA A 90 -26.47 2.67 -3.66
C ALA A 90 -25.31 2.89 -2.66
N LEU A 91 -24.08 2.55 -3.07
CA LEU A 91 -22.87 2.81 -2.27
C LEU A 91 -22.59 4.30 -2.07
N ALA A 92 -22.83 5.12 -3.09
CA ALA A 92 -22.67 6.57 -2.98
C ALA A 92 -23.64 7.16 -1.95
N VAL A 93 -24.90 6.72 -1.95
CA VAL A 93 -25.92 7.15 -0.96
C VAL A 93 -25.53 6.70 0.45
N LEU A 94 -25.08 5.45 0.63
CA LEU A 94 -24.63 4.94 1.92
C LEU A 94 -23.42 5.72 2.47
N ARG A 95 -22.46 6.06 1.60
CA ARG A 95 -21.29 6.86 1.97
C ARG A 95 -21.67 8.29 2.35
N ALA A 96 -22.64 8.88 1.65
CA ALA A 96 -23.17 10.20 1.99
C ALA A 96 -23.83 10.22 3.39
N GLN A 97 -24.45 9.12 3.82
CA GLN A 97 -25.04 8.99 5.15
C GLN A 97 -24.00 8.74 6.26
N LEU A 98 -22.92 8.02 5.96
CA LEU A 98 -21.86 7.66 6.93
C LEU A 98 -20.77 8.74 7.07
N GLY A 99 -20.74 9.72 6.17
CA GLY A 99 -19.91 10.92 6.28
C GLY A 99 -18.42 10.74 5.96
N ALA A 100 -17.98 9.55 5.54
CA ALA A 100 -16.61 9.32 5.10
C ALA A 100 -16.52 8.15 4.10
N PRO A 101 -15.59 8.22 3.12
CA PRO A 101 -15.24 7.06 2.31
C PRO A 101 -14.60 5.97 3.17
N ASP A 102 -14.76 4.72 2.75
CA ASP A 102 -14.13 3.59 3.40
C ASP A 102 -12.60 3.74 3.38
N THR A 103 -11.98 3.60 4.55
CA THR A 103 -10.52 3.61 4.64
C THR A 103 -9.94 2.36 3.97
N PRO A 104 -8.70 2.39 3.46
CA PRO A 104 -8.03 1.21 2.90
C PRO A 104 -8.05 0.01 3.84
N ARG A 105 -7.96 0.25 5.16
CA ARG A 105 -8.02 -0.78 6.20
C ARG A 105 -9.41 -1.44 6.29
N GLN A 106 -10.48 -0.65 6.18
CA GLN A 106 -11.86 -1.18 6.16
C GLN A 106 -12.12 -1.99 4.89
N ASN A 107 -11.65 -1.51 3.74
CA ASN A 107 -11.78 -2.24 2.47
C ASN A 107 -11.05 -3.59 2.50
N MET A 108 -9.82 -3.64 3.05
CA MET A 108 -9.09 -4.90 3.21
C MET A 108 -9.77 -5.85 4.19
N ALA A 109 -10.34 -5.35 5.29
CA ALA A 109 -11.08 -6.17 6.24
C ALA A 109 -12.36 -6.75 5.62
N ALA A 110 -13.12 -5.94 4.89
CA ALA A 110 -14.32 -6.37 4.18
C ALA A 110 -13.99 -7.40 3.09
N ALA A 111 -12.93 -7.18 2.30
CA ALA A 111 -12.48 -8.13 1.28
C ALA A 111 -12.07 -9.48 1.89
N ARG A 112 -11.31 -9.47 2.99
CA ARG A 112 -10.95 -10.71 3.71
C ARG A 112 -12.17 -11.45 4.25
N ALA A 113 -13.12 -10.73 4.83
CA ALA A 113 -14.36 -11.32 5.33
C ALA A 113 -15.19 -11.96 4.21
N ALA A 114 -15.28 -11.30 3.04
CA ALA A 114 -15.98 -11.85 1.88
C ALA A 114 -15.30 -13.12 1.34
N ILE A 115 -13.96 -13.13 1.21
CA ILE A 115 -13.20 -14.31 0.78
C ILE A 115 -13.41 -15.48 1.76
N GLN A 116 -13.36 -15.20 3.06
CA GLN A 116 -13.59 -16.22 4.10
C GLN A 116 -15.01 -16.79 4.00
N SER A 117 -16.02 -15.93 3.89
CA SER A 117 -17.42 -16.35 3.77
C SER A 117 -17.67 -17.22 2.53
N VAL A 118 -17.07 -16.89 1.38
CA VAL A 118 -17.16 -17.73 0.17
C VAL A 118 -16.45 -19.06 0.37
N ALA A 119 -15.28 -19.07 0.99
CA ALA A 119 -14.55 -20.31 1.30
C ALA A 119 -15.37 -21.21 2.24
N ASP A 120 -16.00 -20.65 3.27
CA ASP A 120 -16.85 -21.37 4.21
C ASP A 120 -18.07 -21.98 3.47
N THR A 121 -18.72 -21.19 2.59
CA THR A 121 -19.85 -21.65 1.77
C THR A 121 -19.47 -22.81 0.84
N LEU A 122 -18.28 -22.76 0.23
CA LEU A 122 -17.79 -23.81 -0.67
C LEU A 122 -17.43 -25.10 0.10
N LEU A 123 -16.90 -24.98 1.32
CA LEU A 123 -16.60 -26.13 2.17
C LEU A 123 -17.87 -26.81 2.69
N GLU A 124 -18.88 -26.02 3.07
CA GLU A 124 -20.20 -26.53 3.46
C GLU A 124 -20.91 -27.22 2.28
N GLY A 125 -20.88 -26.61 1.09
CA GLY A 125 -21.51 -27.18 -0.11
C GLY A 125 -20.83 -28.45 -0.66
N ARG A 126 -19.58 -28.73 -0.25
CA ARG A 126 -18.82 -29.94 -0.67
C ARG A 126 -18.97 -31.10 0.32
N SER A 127 -19.65 -30.87 1.44
CA SER A 127 -19.91 -31.87 2.49
C SER A 127 -21.31 -32.51 2.37
N LEU A 128 -22.00 -32.29 1.25
CA LEU A 128 -23.27 -32.91 0.83
C LEU A 128 -23.03 -33.77 -0.42
#